data_AF-A0A0J9GVE9-F1
#
_entry.id   AF-A0A0J9GVE9-F1
#
_cell.length_a   1.000
_cell.length_b   1.000
_cell.length_c   1.000
_cell.angle_alpha   90.00
_cell.angle_beta   90.00
_cell.angle_gamma   90.00
#
_symmetry.space_group_name_H-M   'P 1'
#
loop_
_entity.id
_entity.type
_entity.pdbx_description
1 polymer ?
#
loop_
_entity_poly.entity_id
_entity_poly.type
_entity_poly.pdbx_seq_one_letter_code
_entity_poly.pdbx_strand_id
1 'polypeptide(L)'
;MMNGANHQMLSRRALAHDSASLRATWERLKDVMAPGALDPLVKELLYIAVSVTNGCDYCIHSNTAAARAKGMTDAQYIELLAVIGMAAQTNPLVTAMKVPVDKEFQV
;
A
#
# COMPACT_ATOMS: atom_id res chain seq x y z
N MET A 1 -11.84 20.38 -6.15
CA MET A 1 -11.78 19.29 -5.15
C MET A 1 -11.92 17.98 -5.90
N MET A 2 -10.86 17.18 -5.97
CA MET A 2 -10.82 15.92 -6.72
C MET A 2 -11.30 14.79 -5.80
N ASN A 3 -12.46 14.20 -6.09
CA ASN A 3 -12.97 13.03 -5.36
C ASN A 3 -12.06 11.82 -5.60
N GLY A 4 -11.73 11.08 -4.54
CA GLY A 4 -10.78 9.96 -4.52
C GLY A 4 -11.04 8.79 -5.47
N ALA A 5 -12.11 8.81 -6.26
CA ALA A 5 -12.45 7.80 -7.26
C ALA A 5 -11.61 7.86 -8.56
N ASN A 6 -10.92 8.98 -8.83
CA ASN A 6 -10.22 9.20 -10.11
C ASN A 6 -8.74 8.78 -10.13
N HIS A 7 -8.10 8.55 -8.97
CA HIS A 7 -6.68 8.15 -8.92
C HIS A 7 -6.42 6.74 -9.48
N GLN A 8 -7.48 5.92 -9.60
CA GLN A 8 -7.42 4.55 -10.12
C GLN A 8 -7.85 4.45 -11.59
N MET A 9 -7.97 5.57 -12.32
CA MET A 9 -8.46 5.56 -13.71
C MET A 9 -7.44 5.03 -14.72
N LEU A 10 -6.14 5.14 -14.45
CA LEU A 10 -5.06 4.65 -15.33
C LEU A 10 -4.95 3.13 -15.30
N SER A 11 -5.12 2.49 -14.14
CA SER A 11 -5.21 1.02 -14.05
C SER A 11 -6.40 0.47 -14.83
N ARG A 12 -7.55 1.17 -14.83
CA ARG A 12 -8.70 0.77 -15.65
C ARG A 12 -8.41 0.79 -17.14
N ARG A 13 -7.70 1.80 -17.64
CA ARG A 13 -7.31 1.85 -19.07
C ARG A 13 -6.30 0.77 -19.42
N ALA A 14 -5.31 0.53 -18.57
CA ALA A 14 -4.31 -0.51 -18.78
C ALA A 14 -4.93 -1.92 -18.78
N LEU A 15 -5.86 -2.19 -17.86
CA LEU A 15 -6.53 -3.48 -17.72
C LEU A 15 -7.77 -3.62 -18.63
N ALA A 16 -8.18 -2.58 -19.37
CA ALA A 16 -9.40 -2.59 -20.18
C ALA A 16 -9.37 -3.57 -21.37
N HIS A 17 -8.19 -4.08 -21.74
CA HIS A 17 -8.05 -5.08 -22.81
C HIS A 17 -8.68 -6.44 -22.43
N ASP A 18 -8.89 -6.69 -21.13
CA ASP A 18 -9.68 -7.79 -20.59
C ASP A 18 -10.70 -7.25 -19.57
N SER A 19 -11.92 -7.02 -20.06
CA SER A 19 -13.00 -6.43 -19.26
C SER A 19 -13.45 -7.32 -18.10
N ALA A 20 -13.34 -8.64 -18.22
CA ALA A 20 -13.72 -9.57 -17.17
C ALA A 20 -12.72 -9.52 -16.01
N SER A 21 -11.42 -9.62 -16.33
CA SER A 21 -10.34 -9.52 -15.35
C SER A 21 -10.28 -8.15 -14.69
N LEU A 22 -10.48 -7.07 -15.45
CA LEU A 22 -10.59 -5.72 -14.91
C LEU A 22 -11.72 -5.63 -13.88
N ARG A 23 -12.93 -6.08 -14.23
CA ARG A 23 -14.08 -6.02 -13.32
C ARG A 23 -13.82 -6.81 -12.04
N ALA A 24 -13.30 -8.03 -12.16
CA ALA A 24 -13.03 -8.88 -11.00
C ALA A 24 -11.96 -8.27 -10.07
N THR A 25 -10.88 -7.75 -10.65
CA THR A 25 -9.81 -7.06 -9.90
C THR A 25 -10.35 -5.82 -9.19
N TRP A 26 -11.18 -5.06 -9.89
CA TRP A 26 -11.76 -3.82 -9.38
C TRP A 26 -12.72 -4.04 -8.22
N GLU A 27 -13.65 -5.00 -8.32
CA GLU A 27 -14.55 -5.31 -7.22
C GLU A 27 -13.78 -5.83 -6.00
N ARG A 28 -12.80 -6.71 -6.21
CA ARG A 28 -11.95 -7.20 -5.12
C ARG A 28 -11.16 -6.07 -4.44
N LEU A 29 -10.62 -5.14 -5.21
CA LEU A 29 -9.89 -3.98 -4.67
C LEU A 29 -10.81 -3.13 -3.79
N LYS A 30 -12.03 -2.84 -4.25
CA LYS A 30 -13.02 -2.09 -3.47
C LYS A 30 -13.35 -2.78 -2.16
N ASP A 31 -13.64 -4.08 -2.20
CA ASP A 31 -14.03 -4.83 -1.00
C ASP A 31 -12.90 -4.84 0.03
N VAL A 32 -11.65 -5.06 -0.40
CA VAL A 32 -10.49 -5.06 0.49
C VAL A 32 -10.22 -3.67 1.08
N MET A 33 -10.39 -2.61 0.28
CA MET A 33 -10.10 -1.23 0.69
C MET A 33 -11.29 -0.49 1.32
N ALA A 34 -12.47 -1.12 1.37
CA ALA A 34 -13.66 -0.60 2.04
C ALA A 34 -13.45 -0.47 3.56
N PRO A 35 -14.25 0.34 4.28
CA PRO A 35 -14.21 0.39 5.74
C PRO A 35 -14.37 -0.99 6.38
N GLY A 36 -13.66 -1.22 7.48
CA GLY A 36 -13.69 -2.48 8.22
C GLY A 36 -12.94 -2.36 9.53
N ALA A 37 -12.38 -3.47 10.02
CA ALA A 37 -11.63 -3.48 11.28
C ALA A 37 -10.36 -2.59 11.26
N LEU A 38 -9.76 -2.38 10.08
CA LEU A 38 -8.68 -1.41 9.88
C LEU A 38 -9.23 -0.11 9.32
N ASP A 39 -8.77 1.00 9.90
CA ASP A 39 -9.08 2.34 9.43
C ASP A 39 -8.67 2.54 7.95
N PRO A 40 -9.49 3.23 7.12
CA PRO A 40 -9.19 3.42 5.70
C PRO A 40 -7.86 4.13 5.40
N LEU A 41 -7.39 5.03 6.28
CA LEU A 41 -6.09 5.67 6.13
C LEU A 41 -4.98 4.64 6.38
N VAL A 42 -5.09 3.85 7.45
CA VAL A 42 -4.13 2.78 7.77
C VAL A 42 -3.97 1.80 6.60
N LYS A 43 -5.07 1.42 5.94
CA LYS A 43 -5.02 0.57 4.74
C LYS A 43 -4.18 1.19 3.62
N GLU A 44 -4.28 2.50 3.38
CA GLU A 44 -3.46 3.17 2.35
C GLU A 44 -1.99 3.26 2.77
N LEU A 45 -1.69 3.53 4.04
CA LEU A 45 -0.30 3.56 4.52
C LEU A 45 0.40 2.21 4.30
N LEU A 46 -0.30 1.10 4.58
CA LEU A 46 0.17 -0.25 4.29
C LEU A 46 0.36 -0.48 2.78
N TYR A 47 -0.59 -0.03 1.96
CA TYR A 47 -0.49 -0.16 0.51
C TYR A 47 0.70 0.63 -0.06
N ILE A 48 0.95 1.84 0.45
CA ILE A 48 2.12 2.65 0.09
C ILE A 48 3.40 1.91 0.48
N ALA A 49 3.50 1.38 1.70
CA ALA A 49 4.69 0.64 2.14
C ALA A 49 5.03 -0.54 1.21
N VAL A 50 4.02 -1.37 0.88
CA VAL A 50 4.19 -2.48 -0.07
C VAL A 50 4.55 -1.97 -1.47
N SER A 51 3.94 -0.86 -1.92
CA SER A 51 4.22 -0.27 -3.23
C SER A 51 5.65 0.24 -3.36
N VAL A 52 6.19 0.84 -2.29
CA VAL A 52 7.59 1.28 -2.23
C VAL A 52 8.52 0.07 -2.25
N THR A 53 8.27 -0.94 -1.42
CA THR A 53 9.08 -2.17 -1.41
C THR A 53 9.08 -2.90 -2.76
N ASN A 54 7.95 -2.87 -3.48
CA ASN A 54 7.82 -3.49 -4.79
C ASN A 54 8.27 -2.59 -5.95
N GLY A 55 8.68 -1.34 -5.70
CA GLY A 55 9.14 -0.41 -6.72
C GLY A 55 8.06 0.01 -7.72
N CYS A 56 6.79 0.08 -7.32
CA CYS A 56 5.70 0.47 -8.22
C CYS A 56 5.41 1.98 -8.15
N ASP A 57 6.05 2.79 -8.99
CA ASP A 57 5.87 4.25 -9.02
C ASP A 57 4.41 4.69 -9.14
N TYR A 58 3.66 4.07 -10.06
CA TYR A 58 2.24 4.38 -10.23
C TYR A 58 1.43 4.10 -8.93
N CYS A 59 1.74 2.99 -8.26
CA CYS A 59 1.07 2.60 -7.02
C CYS A 59 1.46 3.52 -5.86
N ILE A 60 2.74 3.92 -5.77
CA ILE A 60 3.22 4.87 -4.76
C ILE A 60 2.44 6.18 -4.88
N HIS A 61 2.38 6.76 -6.07
CA HIS A 61 1.70 8.04 -6.26
C HIS A 61 0.18 7.96 -6.08
N SER A 62 -0.46 6.92 -6.63
CA SER A 62 -1.92 6.78 -6.55
C SER A 62 -2.41 6.54 -5.11
N ASN A 63 -1.74 5.67 -4.34
CA ASN A 63 -2.12 5.42 -2.94
C ASN A 63 -1.70 6.58 -2.02
N THR A 64 -0.58 7.28 -2.31
CA THR A 64 -0.22 8.50 -1.56
C THR A 64 -1.30 9.58 -1.70
N ALA A 65 -1.84 9.77 -2.91
CA ALA A 65 -2.95 10.69 -3.13
C ALA A 65 -4.23 10.25 -2.38
N ALA A 66 -4.55 8.94 -2.41
CA ALA A 66 -5.67 8.39 -1.67
C ALA A 66 -5.53 8.55 -0.15
N ALA A 67 -4.33 8.31 0.39
CA ALA A 67 -4.02 8.51 1.81
C ALA A 67 -4.20 9.98 2.22
N ARG A 68 -3.69 10.93 1.43
CA ARG A 68 -3.90 12.38 1.68
C ARG A 68 -5.38 12.75 1.67
N ALA A 69 -6.15 12.20 0.73
CA ALA A 69 -7.61 12.39 0.69
C ALA A 69 -8.34 11.83 1.93
N LYS A 70 -7.72 10.86 2.62
CA LYS A 70 -8.20 10.25 3.87
C LYS A 70 -7.58 10.89 5.12
N GLY A 71 -6.88 12.01 4.98
CA GLY A 71 -6.36 12.78 6.12
C GLY A 71 -4.89 12.54 6.47
N MET A 72 -4.11 11.85 5.63
CA MET A 72 -2.67 11.71 5.86
C MET A 72 -2.00 13.08 5.91
N THR A 73 -1.32 13.37 7.02
CA THR A 73 -0.53 14.60 7.20
C THR A 73 0.89 14.43 6.62
N ASP A 74 1.58 15.56 6.40
CA ASP A 74 2.99 15.52 5.98
C ASP A 74 3.88 14.86 7.04
N ALA A 75 3.58 15.08 8.33
CA ALA A 75 4.28 14.41 9.43
C ALA A 75 4.13 12.88 9.34
N GLN A 76 2.90 12.39 9.14
CA GLN A 76 2.64 10.95 8.96
C GLN A 76 3.33 10.40 7.71
N TYR A 77 3.37 11.16 6.61
CA TYR A 77 4.05 10.71 5.40
C TYR A 77 5.56 10.54 5.60
N ILE A 78 6.22 11.50 6.25
CA ILE A 78 7.65 11.40 6.56
C ILE A 78 7.93 10.25 7.53
N GLU A 79 7.09 10.07 8.55
CA GLU A 79 7.20 8.96 9.48
C GLU A 79 7.02 7.60 8.78
N LEU A 80 6.04 7.47 7.89
CA LEU A 80 5.84 6.28 7.06
C LEU A 80 7.10 5.94 6.25
N LEU A 81 7.71 6.93 5.58
CA LEU A 81 8.94 6.72 4.81
C LEU A 81 10.11 6.27 5.70
N ALA A 82 10.23 6.81 6.91
CA ALA A 82 11.24 6.38 7.87
C ALA A 82 11.04 4.92 8.30
N VAL A 83 9.79 4.50 8.57
CA VAL A 83 9.45 3.10 8.90
C VAL A 83 9.79 2.16 7.73
N ILE A 84 9.43 2.53 6.50
CA ILE A 84 9.76 1.75 5.30
C ILE A 84 11.28 1.63 5.14
N GLY A 85 12.01 2.74 5.28
CA GLY A 85 13.47 2.75 5.19
C GLY A 85 14.13 1.87 6.25
N MET A 86 13.60 1.89 7.49
CA MET A 86 14.10 1.04 8.56
C MET A 86 13.89 -0.45 8.24
N ALA A 87 12.69 -0.84 7.82
CA ALA A 87 12.41 -2.21 7.41
C ALA A 87 13.28 -2.66 6.23
N ALA A 88 13.49 -1.78 5.24
CA ALA A 88 14.36 -2.05 4.09
C ALA A 88 15.83 -2.24 4.50
N GLN A 89 16.28 -1.60 5.58
CA GLN A 89 17.63 -1.78 6.11
C GLN A 89 17.77 -3.06 6.93
N THR A 90 16.83 -3.35 7.84
CA THR A 90 16.97 -4.45 8.81
C THR A 90 16.61 -5.81 8.22
N ASN A 91 15.58 -5.88 7.37
CA ASN A 91 15.11 -7.16 6.83
C ASN A 91 16.21 -7.93 6.08
N PRO A 92 17.01 -7.32 5.17
CA PRO A 92 18.08 -8.03 4.49
C PRO A 92 19.20 -8.46 5.42
N LEU A 93 19.54 -7.66 6.45
CA LEU A 93 20.58 -8.01 7.42
C LEU A 93 20.21 -9.27 8.18
N VAL A 94 19.01 -9.30 8.77
CA VAL A 94 18.52 -10.46 9.54
C VAL A 94 18.37 -11.70 8.64
N THR A 95 17.91 -11.51 7.40
CA THR A 95 17.80 -12.57 6.39
C THR A 95 19.17 -13.16 6.01
N ALA A 96 20.18 -12.30 5.82
CA ALA A 96 21.54 -12.71 5.46
C ALA A 96 22.25 -13.42 6.62
N MET A 97 22.04 -12.96 7.85
CA MET A 97 22.59 -13.57 9.07
C MET A 97 21.90 -14.89 9.46
N LYS A 98 20.77 -15.23 8.83
CA LYS A 98 19.96 -16.42 9.17
C LYS A 98 19.55 -16.47 10.64
N VAL A 99 19.17 -15.31 11.18
CA VAL A 99 18.70 -15.21 12.57
C VAL A 99 17.48 -16.12 12.75
N PRO A 100 17.48 -17.04 13.73
CA PRO A 100 16.31 -17.88 14.01
C PRO A 100 15.17 -17.04 14.61
N VAL A 101 13.94 -17.49 14.42
CA VAL A 101 12.79 -16.88 15.11
C VAL A 101 12.84 -17.30 16.58
N ASP A 102 12.88 -16.31 17.49
CA ASP A 102 12.84 -16.55 18.93
C ASP A 102 11.55 -17.27 19.33
N LYS A 103 11.62 -18.13 20.35
CA LYS A 103 10.50 -18.99 20.75
C LYS A 103 9.28 -18.18 21.20
N GLU A 104 9.53 -17.03 21.81
CA GLU A 104 8.53 -16.10 22.31
C GLU A 104 7.70 -15.45 21.19
N PHE A 105 8.20 -15.47 19.94
CA PHE A 105 7.53 -14.87 18.77
C PHE A 105 6.89 -15.90 17.82
N GLN A 106 6.93 -17.19 18.16
CA GLN A 106 6.28 -18.21 17.35
C GLN A 106 4.75 -18.11 17.51
N VAL A 107 4.04 -17.86 16.41
CA VAL A 107 2.57 -17.75 16.32
C VAL A 107 1.93 -18.98 15.71
#